data_AF-A0A4S8MN21-F1
#
_entry.id   AF-A0A4S8MN21-F1
#
_cell.length_a   1.000
_cell.length_b   1.000
_cell.length_c   1.000
_cell.angle_alpha   90.00
_cell.angle_beta   90.00
_cell.angle_gamma   90.00
#
_symmetry.space_group_name_H-M   'P 1'
#
loop_
_entity.id
_entity.type
_entity.pdbx_description
1 polymer ?
#
loop_
_entity_poly.entity_id
_entity_poly.type
_entity_poly.pdbx_seq_one_letter_code
_entity_poly.pdbx_strand_id
1 'polypeptide(L)'
;MTKDDVIAMFDNHERLWQRMSTTDQLRWDHFPWPMFQRPVSPEEITLTAISAYILSPHYPEKDRSRPEKDRIKEHIRRWDPDRFETKMLSKVIESDKEKVREGAGFVVRSLNDLLTNTRLF
;
A
#
# COMPACT_ATOMS: atom_id res chain seq x y z
N MET A 1 -17.75 -1.22 7.31
CA MET A 1 -17.27 -2.28 6.41
C MET A 1 -17.47 -3.61 7.10
N THR A 2 -18.09 -4.56 6.42
CA THR A 2 -18.21 -5.95 6.86
C THR A 2 -16.89 -6.71 6.63
N LYS A 3 -16.78 -7.92 7.18
CA LYS A 3 -15.67 -8.83 6.88
C LYS A 3 -15.51 -9.04 5.37
N ASP A 4 -16.61 -9.25 4.67
CA ASP A 4 -16.60 -9.55 3.24
C ASP A 4 -16.17 -8.33 2.42
N ASP A 5 -16.57 -7.11 2.82
CA ASP A 5 -16.09 -5.87 2.19
C ASP A 5 -14.56 -5.72 2.32
N VAL A 6 -14.02 -6.05 3.50
CA VAL A 6 -12.57 -5.98 3.76
C VAL A 6 -11.81 -6.98 2.88
N ILE A 7 -12.28 -8.23 2.81
CA ILE A 7 -11.66 -9.27 1.97
C ILE A 7 -11.71 -8.87 0.50
N ALA A 8 -12.88 -8.42 0.01
CA ALA A 8 -13.04 -7.96 -1.36
C ALA A 8 -12.11 -6.78 -1.70
N MET A 9 -11.87 -5.87 -0.73
CA MET A 9 -10.93 -4.76 -0.90
C MET A 9 -9.49 -5.26 -1.11
N PHE A 10 -9.02 -6.20 -0.28
CA PHE A 10 -7.67 -6.77 -0.44
C PHE A 10 -7.50 -7.47 -1.79
N ASP A 11 -8.49 -8.26 -2.21
CA ASP A 11 -8.44 -8.94 -3.51
C ASP A 11 -8.45 -7.93 -4.66
N ASN A 12 -9.22 -6.85 -4.52
CA ASN A 12 -9.21 -5.76 -5.49
C ASN A 12 -7.83 -5.07 -5.57
N HIS A 13 -7.21 -4.78 -4.42
CA HIS A 13 -5.89 -4.18 -4.37
C HIS A 13 -4.82 -5.08 -5.01
N GLU A 14 -4.89 -6.39 -4.80
CA GLU A 14 -3.97 -7.33 -5.44
C GLU A 14 -4.18 -7.37 -6.96
N ARG A 15 -5.42 -7.34 -7.45
CA ARG A 15 -5.71 -7.21 -8.89
C ARG A 15 -5.17 -5.90 -9.49
N LEU A 16 -5.27 -4.79 -8.75
CA LEU A 16 -4.71 -3.50 -9.19
C LEU A 16 -3.19 -3.58 -9.33
N TRP A 17 -2.50 -4.17 -8.35
CA TRP A 17 -1.05 -4.40 -8.42
C TRP A 17 -0.65 -5.21 -9.65
N GLN A 18 -1.38 -6.29 -9.94
CA GLN A 18 -1.13 -7.11 -11.13
C GLN A 18 -1.34 -6.31 -12.41
N ARG A 19 -2.43 -5.54 -12.51
CA ARG A 19 -2.74 -4.71 -13.67
C ARG A 19 -1.72 -3.60 -13.90
N MET A 20 -1.23 -2.96 -12.83
CA MET A 20 -0.22 -1.90 -12.94
C MET A 20 1.10 -2.41 -13.55
N SER A 21 1.46 -3.67 -13.30
CA SER A 21 2.71 -4.24 -13.82
C SER A 21 2.78 -4.23 -15.37
N THR A 22 1.64 -4.36 -16.04
CA THR A 22 1.51 -4.38 -17.51
C THR A 22 0.93 -3.08 -18.08
N THR A 23 0.63 -2.10 -17.24
CA THR A 23 0.08 -0.82 -17.69
C THR A 23 1.23 0.12 -18.04
N ASP A 24 1.16 0.78 -19.21
CA ASP A 24 2.21 1.68 -19.70
C ASP A 24 2.10 3.10 -19.13
N GLN A 25 0.90 3.50 -18.71
CA GLN A 25 0.62 4.82 -18.17
C GLN A 25 -0.14 4.72 -16.85
N LEU A 26 0.51 5.11 -15.76
CA LEU A 26 -0.03 5.11 -14.40
C LEU A 26 -0.48 6.49 -13.96
N ARG A 27 -1.49 6.51 -13.09
CA ARG A 27 -2.10 7.69 -12.48
C ARG A 27 -2.25 7.44 -10.99
N TRP A 28 -2.43 8.50 -10.21
CA TRP A 28 -2.62 8.44 -8.75
C TRP A 28 -3.67 7.40 -8.31
N ASP A 29 -4.77 7.32 -9.02
CA ASP A 29 -5.93 6.49 -8.71
C ASP A 29 -5.78 5.02 -9.12
N HIS A 30 -4.75 4.68 -9.90
CA HIS A 30 -4.40 3.30 -10.21
C HIS A 30 -3.73 2.60 -9.03
N PHE A 31 -3.08 3.34 -8.14
CA PHE A 31 -2.32 2.77 -7.04
C PHE A 31 -3.26 2.21 -5.96
N PRO A 32 -3.10 0.94 -5.58
CA PRO A 32 -3.76 0.35 -4.43
C PRO A 32 -3.02 0.77 -3.15
N TRP A 33 -3.20 2.04 -2.77
CA TRP A 33 -2.72 2.57 -1.50
C TRP A 33 -3.14 1.64 -0.35
N PRO A 34 -2.26 1.30 0.61
CA PRO A 34 -2.56 0.34 1.68
C PRO A 34 -3.49 0.97 2.74
N MET A 35 -4.70 1.33 2.32
CA MET A 35 -5.73 2.03 3.07
C MET A 35 -7.11 1.54 2.57
N PHE A 36 -8.12 1.50 3.44
CA PHE A 36 -9.49 1.11 3.02
C PHE A 36 -10.24 2.21 2.26
N GLN A 37 -9.80 3.46 2.41
CA GLN A 37 -10.27 4.58 1.63
C GLN A 37 -9.10 5.07 0.78
N ARG A 38 -9.34 5.19 -0.52
CA ARG A 38 -8.33 5.72 -1.45
C ARG A 38 -8.08 7.19 -1.07
N PRO A 39 -6.84 7.58 -0.78
CA PRO A 39 -6.52 8.98 -0.49
C PRO A 39 -6.74 9.83 -1.74
N VAL A 40 -7.28 11.04 -1.60
CA VAL A 40 -7.36 12.02 -2.70
C VAL A 40 -6.08 12.84 -2.82
N SER A 41 -5.26 12.91 -1.78
CA SER A 41 -3.96 13.58 -1.77
C SER A 41 -2.95 12.87 -0.85
N PRO A 42 -1.63 13.15 -0.97
CA PRO A 42 -0.61 12.53 -0.15
C PRO A 42 -0.83 12.70 1.37
N GLU A 43 -1.37 13.85 1.79
CA GLU A 43 -1.58 14.20 3.20
C GLU A 43 -2.63 13.32 3.91
N GLU A 44 -3.52 12.68 3.15
CA GLU A 44 -4.50 11.73 3.70
C GLU A 44 -3.87 10.37 4.04
N ILE A 45 -2.65 10.12 3.57
CA ILE A 45 -1.90 8.90 3.87
C ILE A 45 -1.29 9.03 5.26
N THR A 46 -1.98 8.44 6.23
CA THR A 46 -1.61 8.49 7.65
C THR A 46 -1.19 7.13 8.19
N LEU A 47 -0.34 7.14 9.23
CA LEU A 47 0.02 5.93 9.96
C LEU A 47 -1.23 5.17 10.44
N THR A 48 -2.23 5.88 10.98
CA THR A 48 -3.48 5.28 11.47
C THR A 48 -4.23 4.52 10.38
N ALA A 49 -4.36 5.12 9.19
CA ALA A 49 -5.06 4.47 8.07
C ALA A 49 -4.30 3.25 7.54
N ILE A 50 -2.96 3.34 7.46
CA ILE A 50 -2.10 2.23 7.04
C ILE A 50 -2.12 1.10 8.07
N SER A 51 -2.01 1.41 9.36
CA SER A 51 -2.09 0.43 10.44
C SER A 51 -3.41 -0.32 10.42
N ALA A 52 -4.54 0.39 10.24
CA ALA A 52 -5.86 -0.24 10.16
C ALA A 52 -5.96 -1.25 9.00
N TYR A 53 -5.34 -0.93 7.86
CA TYR A 53 -5.29 -1.82 6.71
C TYR A 53 -4.36 -3.03 6.94
N ILE A 54 -3.10 -2.80 7.32
CA ILE A 54 -2.08 -3.84 7.45
C ILE A 54 -2.37 -4.81 8.60
N LEU A 55 -2.87 -4.29 9.72
CA LEU A 55 -3.18 -5.08 10.93
C LEU A 55 -4.64 -5.56 10.96
N SER A 56 -5.35 -5.49 9.83
CA SER A 56 -6.74 -5.92 9.79
C SER A 56 -6.89 -7.38 10.24
N PRO A 57 -7.82 -7.71 11.17
CA PRO A 57 -8.09 -9.10 11.56
C PRO A 57 -8.71 -9.91 10.40
N HIS A 58 -9.23 -9.20 9.40
CA HIS A 58 -9.86 -9.78 8.20
C HIS A 58 -8.91 -9.79 7.00
N TYR A 59 -7.60 -9.66 7.22
CA TYR A 59 -6.59 -9.90 6.18
C TYR A 59 -6.85 -11.25 5.48
N PRO A 60 -6.61 -11.38 4.16
CA PRO A 60 -6.96 -12.58 3.39
C PRO A 60 -6.49 -13.86 4.06
N GLU A 61 -7.33 -14.91 4.05
CA GLU A 61 -7.10 -16.13 4.83
C GLU A 61 -5.78 -16.84 4.48
N LYS A 62 -5.35 -16.77 3.22
CA LYS A 62 -4.03 -17.27 2.76
C LYS A 62 -2.84 -16.64 3.52
N ASP A 63 -3.05 -15.44 4.07
CA ASP A 63 -2.05 -14.64 4.78
C ASP A 63 -2.42 -14.40 6.26
N ARG A 64 -3.60 -14.85 6.73
CA ARG A 64 -4.05 -14.63 8.12
C ARG A 64 -3.17 -15.34 9.14
N SER A 65 -2.60 -16.49 8.79
CA SER A 65 -1.63 -17.20 9.65
C SER A 65 -0.23 -16.57 9.66
N ARG A 66 0.05 -15.63 8.73
CA ARG A 66 1.34 -14.94 8.70
C ARG A 66 1.42 -13.90 9.81
N PRO A 67 2.56 -13.81 10.53
CA PRO A 67 2.80 -12.74 11.49
C PRO A 67 2.62 -11.36 10.86
N GLU A 68 2.06 -10.42 11.62
CA GLU A 68 1.87 -9.02 11.18
C GLU A 68 3.17 -8.41 10.67
N LYS A 69 4.29 -8.72 11.34
CA LYS A 69 5.65 -8.34 10.96
C LYS A 69 6.00 -8.72 9.52
N ASP A 70 5.57 -9.89 9.06
CA ASP A 70 5.86 -10.36 7.71
C ASP A 70 4.98 -9.69 6.66
N ARG A 71 3.74 -9.33 7.03
CA ARG A 71 2.86 -8.51 6.18
C ARG A 71 3.46 -7.11 6.00
N ILE A 72 3.93 -6.49 7.09
CA ILE A 72 4.57 -5.17 7.05
C ILE A 72 5.81 -5.20 6.14
N LYS A 73 6.71 -6.18 6.33
CA LYS A 73 7.92 -6.33 5.51
C LYS A 73 7.61 -6.52 4.02
N GLU A 74 6.55 -7.26 3.69
CA GLU A 74 6.14 -7.44 2.30
C GLU A 74 5.71 -6.13 1.66
N HIS A 75 4.90 -5.32 2.37
CA HIS A 75 4.50 -4.00 1.89
C HIS A 75 5.70 -3.06 1.78
N ILE A 76 6.65 -3.09 2.72
CA ILE A 76 7.91 -2.32 2.61
C ILE A 76 8.64 -2.68 1.31
N ARG A 77 8.80 -3.98 1.00
CA ARG A 77 9.45 -4.41 -0.26
C ARG A 77 8.71 -3.95 -1.51
N ARG A 78 7.38 -3.84 -1.44
CA ARG A 78 6.52 -3.43 -2.57
C ARG A 78 6.62 -1.93 -2.84
N TRP A 79 6.74 -1.13 -1.77
CA TRP A 79 6.84 0.32 -1.82
C TRP A 79 8.28 0.86 -1.71
N ASP A 80 9.26 -0.03 -1.61
CA ASP A 80 10.69 0.30 -1.53
C ASP A 80 11.07 1.35 -2.60
N PRO A 81 11.71 2.47 -2.22
CA PRO A 81 11.95 3.60 -3.13
C PRO A 81 12.66 3.19 -4.43
N ASP A 82 13.73 2.39 -4.35
CA ASP A 82 14.51 2.02 -5.53
C ASP A 82 13.65 1.22 -6.53
N ARG A 83 12.93 0.21 -6.03
CA ARG A 83 12.06 -0.61 -6.86
C ARG A 83 10.85 0.19 -7.36
N PHE A 84 10.25 1.01 -6.51
CA PHE A 84 9.04 1.77 -6.83
C PHE A 84 9.32 2.85 -7.88
N GLU A 85 10.41 3.61 -7.71
CA GLU A 85 10.79 4.66 -8.64
C GLU A 85 11.09 4.10 -10.04
N THR A 86 11.86 3.01 -10.10
CA THR A 86 12.26 2.40 -11.37
C THR A 86 11.11 1.68 -12.08
N LYS A 87 10.25 0.95 -11.36
CA LYS A 87 9.21 0.09 -11.97
C LYS A 87 7.85 0.75 -12.12
N MET A 88 7.49 1.65 -11.20
CA MET A 88 6.15 2.24 -11.14
C MET A 88 6.20 3.73 -11.48
N LEU A 89 7.00 4.53 -10.76
CA LEU A 89 7.02 5.99 -10.92
C LEU A 89 7.44 6.43 -12.33
N SER A 90 8.34 5.67 -12.97
CA SER A 90 8.76 5.87 -14.36
C SER A 90 7.61 5.81 -15.38
N LYS A 91 6.51 5.13 -15.03
CA LYS A 91 5.31 4.98 -15.85
C LYS A 91 4.20 5.97 -15.48
N VAL A 92 4.36 6.74 -14.41
CA VAL A 92 3.34 7.69 -13.95
C VAL A 92 3.35 8.93 -14.84
N ILE A 93 2.16 9.41 -15.22
CA ILE A 93 2.04 10.66 -15.98
C ILE A 93 2.65 11.83 -15.22
N GLU A 94 3.23 12.77 -15.95
CA GLU A 94 3.98 13.87 -15.34
C GLU A 94 3.14 14.68 -14.33
N SER A 95 1.84 14.90 -14.61
CA SER A 95 0.95 15.64 -13.72
C SER A 95 0.71 14.98 -12.35
N ASP A 96 0.85 13.65 -12.26
CA ASP A 96 0.62 12.88 -11.03
C ASP A 96 1.93 12.44 -10.37
N LYS A 97 3.07 12.67 -11.03
CA LYS A 97 4.35 12.04 -10.66
C LYS A 97 4.85 12.48 -9.29
N GLU A 98 4.87 13.78 -9.02
CA GLU A 98 5.26 14.29 -7.70
C GLU A 98 4.30 13.80 -6.63
N LYS A 99 2.99 13.88 -6.90
CA LYS A 99 1.94 13.42 -6.00
C LYS A 99 2.14 11.96 -5.62
N VAL A 100 2.34 11.08 -6.59
CA VAL A 100 2.58 9.64 -6.37
C VAL A 100 3.88 9.39 -5.61
N ARG A 101 4.96 10.11 -5.95
CA ARG A 101 6.25 10.00 -5.25
C ARG A 101 6.09 10.34 -3.76
N GLU A 102 5.44 11.46 -3.47
CA GLU A 102 5.21 11.91 -2.11
C GLU A 102 4.35 10.91 -1.32
N GLY A 103 3.25 10.45 -1.94
CA GLY A 103 2.36 9.45 -1.34
C GLY A 103 3.07 8.13 -1.04
N ALA A 104 3.90 7.63 -1.96
CA ALA A 104 4.72 6.45 -1.74
C ALA A 104 5.70 6.64 -0.57
N GLY A 105 6.27 7.85 -0.45
CA GLY A 105 7.10 8.23 0.69
C GLY A 105 6.36 8.16 2.02
N PHE A 106 5.12 8.66 2.10
CA PHE A 106 4.29 8.52 3.30
C PHE A 106 3.99 7.06 3.64
N VAL A 107 3.72 6.22 2.63
CA VAL A 107 3.49 4.78 2.83
C VAL A 107 4.72 4.11 3.44
N VAL A 108 5.91 4.29 2.84
CA VAL A 108 7.13 3.65 3.32
C VAL A 108 7.50 4.09 4.73
N ARG A 109 7.37 5.39 5.03
CA ARG A 109 7.61 5.91 6.40
C ARG A 109 6.66 5.25 7.41
N SER A 110 5.36 5.26 7.12
CA SER A 110 4.35 4.67 8.01
C SER A 110 4.56 3.16 8.23
N LEU A 111 4.95 2.42 7.18
CA LEU A 111 5.24 0.99 7.30
C LEU A 111 6.51 0.72 8.14
N ASN A 112 7.54 1.57 8.03
CA ASN A 112 8.75 1.45 8.85
C ASN A 112 8.49 1.80 10.31
N ASP A 113 7.68 2.82 10.57
CA ASP A 113 7.23 3.17 11.93
C ASP A 113 6.43 2.01 12.54
N LEU A 114 5.50 1.43 11.76
CA LEU A 114 4.73 0.27 12.18
C LEU A 114 5.62 -0.94 12.47
N LEU A 115 6.61 -1.23 11.60
CA LEU A 115 7.57 -2.32 11.81
C LEU A 115 8.41 -2.12 13.07
N THR A 116 8.79 -0.87 13.37
CA THR A 116 9.56 -0.53 14.56
C THR A 116 8.73 -0.74 15.81
N ASN A 117 7.47 -0.29 15.81
CA ASN A 117 6.55 -0.49 16.93
C ASN A 117 6.25 -1.97 17.19
N THR A 118 6.10 -2.80 16.14
CA THR A 118 5.93 -4.26 16.31
C THR A 118 7.17 -4.96 16.88
N ARG A 119 8.37 -4.35 16.81
CA ARG A 119 9.60 -4.94 17.40
C ARG A 119 9.74 -4.68 18.90
N LEU A 120 8.95 -3.75 19.45
CA LEU A 120 8.99 -3.38 20.87
C LEU A 120 8.09 -4.26 21.75
N PHE A 121 7.35 -5.19 21.15
CA PHE A 121 6.50 -6.19 21.79
C PHE A 121 6.98 -7.59 21.39
#